data_AF-A0A929M7I4-F1
#
_entry.id   AF-A0A929M7I4-F1
#
_cell.length_a   1.000
_cell.length_b   1.000
_cell.length_c   1.000
_cell.angle_alpha   90.00
_cell.angle_beta   90.00
_cell.angle_gamma   90.00
#
_symmetry.space_group_name_H-M   'P 1'
#
loop_
_entity.id
_entity.type
_entity.pdbx_description
1 polymer ?
#
loop_
_entity_poly.entity_id
_entity_poly.type
_entity_poly.pdbx_seq_one_letter_code
_entity_poly.pdbx_strand_id
1 'polypeptide(L)'
;MSRANTLKYFLLSQYLEPKTLDEPKKTNSKFKKSMDLEIANFDEKFMQILRAFDRSLLKNGVEISIYGGIFETDLLALAISKLAKVKFEKEQILDELRSEQTSFEKAFCYKLKLSGDLVFCKNEQSFALKDANLDDELSPFFTPNSSNELFIPTAPWAMVRLNRLKEISQNDFNKECEHIKDKISIHKEKMRLSYYVKAVHEELKSSLKTPFCKDMIRLEVRIADPNFKDTDALLNSFFIDDINLLIKFYESGRTHELTDQFLDEGSENKFERLDVRDELNQRAVRGFFKAERYPRSAFASDFALNFSQQMALNNIIEKFKEGNGGIYSVN
;
A
#
# COMPACT_ATOMS: atom_id res chain seq x y z
N MET A 1 7.92 28.61 -8.40
CA MET A 1 7.41 28.38 -7.03
C MET A 1 8.61 28.24 -6.08
N SER A 2 8.54 28.48 -4.76
CA SER A 2 9.71 28.18 -3.90
C SER A 2 9.95 26.67 -3.86
N ARG A 3 11.22 26.22 -3.86
CA ARG A 3 11.57 24.78 -3.86
C ARG A 3 10.92 24.02 -2.70
N ALA A 4 10.85 24.64 -1.53
CA ALA A 4 10.12 24.11 -0.38
C ALA A 4 8.63 23.90 -0.65
N ASN A 5 7.98 24.78 -1.43
CA ASN A 5 6.57 24.61 -1.80
C ASN A 5 6.37 23.45 -2.78
N THR A 6 7.29 23.26 -3.74
CA THR A 6 7.27 22.09 -4.64
C THR A 6 7.45 20.78 -3.86
N LEU A 7 8.39 20.74 -2.91
CA LEU A 7 8.57 19.58 -2.03
C LEU A 7 7.35 19.32 -1.15
N LYS A 8 6.68 20.36 -0.63
CA LYS A 8 5.41 20.21 0.10
C LYS A 8 4.30 19.63 -0.78
N TYR A 9 4.28 19.96 -2.07
CA TYR A 9 3.35 19.35 -3.03
C TYR A 9 3.66 17.86 -3.25
N PHE A 10 4.93 17.48 -3.39
CA PHE A 10 5.31 16.06 -3.48
C PHE A 10 4.96 15.30 -2.20
N LEU A 11 5.25 15.87 -1.04
CA LEU A 11 4.87 15.29 0.25
C LEU A 11 3.36 15.05 0.32
N LEU A 12 2.57 16.04 -0.08
CA LEU A 12 1.11 15.92 -0.13
C LEU A 12 0.68 14.78 -1.07
N SER A 13 1.31 14.67 -2.23
CA SER A 13 1.03 13.61 -3.19
C SER A 13 1.32 12.22 -2.61
N GLN A 14 2.42 12.07 -1.87
CA GLN A 14 2.78 10.83 -1.18
C GLN A 14 1.77 10.46 -0.07
N TYR A 15 1.31 11.45 0.71
CA TYR A 15 0.27 11.19 1.72
C TYR A 15 -1.04 10.72 1.09
N LEU A 16 -1.39 11.27 -0.08
CA LEU A 16 -2.64 11.02 -0.77
C LEU A 16 -2.61 9.82 -1.72
N GLU A 17 -1.47 9.13 -1.82
CA GLU A 17 -1.33 7.94 -2.65
C GLU A 17 -2.23 6.81 -2.11
N PRO A 18 -3.30 6.42 -2.85
CA PRO A 18 -4.16 5.33 -2.42
C PRO A 18 -3.44 3.99 -2.59
N LYS A 19 -3.73 3.03 -1.71
CA LYS A 19 -3.30 1.64 -1.89
C LYS A 19 -4.39 0.87 -2.60
N THR A 20 -4.10 0.50 -3.85
CA THR A 20 -5.09 -0.05 -4.76
C THR A 20 -5.23 -1.57 -4.64
N LEU A 21 -6.31 -2.07 -5.22
CA LEU A 21 -6.77 -3.45 -5.16
C LEU A 21 -7.01 -3.93 -6.58
N ASP A 22 -6.30 -4.99 -6.97
CA ASP A 22 -6.60 -5.72 -8.19
C ASP A 22 -8.00 -6.32 -8.16
N GLU A 23 -8.58 -6.66 -9.31
CA GLU A 23 -9.85 -7.39 -9.30
C GLU A 23 -9.71 -8.78 -8.62
N PRO A 24 -10.71 -9.25 -7.85
CA PRO A 24 -10.64 -10.56 -7.19
C PRO A 24 -10.34 -11.71 -8.14
N LYS A 25 -10.88 -11.64 -9.37
CA LYS A 25 -10.65 -12.66 -10.41
C LYS A 25 -9.16 -12.78 -10.81
N LYS A 26 -8.40 -11.69 -10.78
CA LYS A 26 -6.97 -11.67 -11.11
C LYS A 26 -6.10 -12.27 -10.00
N THR A 27 -6.59 -12.21 -8.76
CA THR A 27 -5.84 -12.67 -7.57
C THR A 27 -6.22 -14.09 -7.10
N ASN A 28 -7.33 -14.62 -7.61
CA ASN A 28 -7.82 -15.96 -7.27
C ASN A 28 -6.94 -17.07 -7.88
N SER A 29 -6.56 -18.02 -7.04
CA SER A 29 -5.74 -19.18 -7.41
C SER A 29 -6.27 -20.45 -6.74
N LYS A 30 -5.48 -21.54 -6.81
CA LYS A 30 -5.75 -22.77 -6.06
C LYS A 30 -5.60 -22.58 -4.54
N PHE A 31 -4.69 -21.69 -4.11
CA PHE A 31 -4.32 -21.51 -2.70
C PHE A 31 -4.82 -20.19 -2.10
N LYS A 32 -5.42 -19.33 -2.91
CA LYS A 32 -5.92 -18.01 -2.48
C LYS A 32 -7.25 -17.73 -3.14
N LYS A 33 -8.23 -17.27 -2.37
CA LYS A 33 -9.55 -16.86 -2.84
C LYS A 33 -9.90 -15.53 -2.21
N SER A 34 -10.40 -14.60 -3.01
CA SER A 34 -10.80 -13.27 -2.59
C SER A 34 -12.20 -12.93 -3.12
N MET A 35 -12.93 -12.12 -2.35
CA MET A 35 -14.27 -11.66 -2.69
C MET A 35 -14.53 -10.30 -2.06
N ASP A 36 -15.13 -9.40 -2.84
CA ASP A 36 -15.73 -8.17 -2.34
C ASP A 36 -17.10 -8.51 -1.74
N LEU A 37 -17.37 -8.08 -0.49
CA LEU A 37 -18.66 -8.26 0.18
C LEU A 37 -19.03 -7.09 1.12
N GLU A 38 -20.33 -6.93 1.38
CA GLU A 38 -20.84 -6.09 2.47
C GLU A 38 -20.56 -6.78 3.81
N ILE A 39 -19.99 -6.06 4.78
CA ILE A 39 -19.57 -6.62 6.08
C ILE A 39 -20.69 -7.36 6.83
N ALA A 40 -21.95 -6.98 6.61
CA ALA A 40 -23.12 -7.66 7.17
C ALA A 40 -23.23 -9.14 6.72
N ASN A 41 -22.67 -9.49 5.57
CA ASN A 41 -22.73 -10.83 4.97
C ASN A 41 -21.46 -11.66 5.24
N PHE A 42 -20.62 -11.24 6.19
CA PHE A 42 -19.28 -11.82 6.40
C PHE A 42 -19.28 -13.35 6.56
N ASP A 43 -20.07 -13.90 7.48
CA ASP A 43 -20.01 -15.34 7.77
C ASP A 43 -20.46 -16.19 6.59
N GLU A 44 -21.54 -15.78 5.90
CA GLU A 44 -22.04 -16.49 4.72
C GLU A 44 -20.96 -16.55 3.64
N LYS A 45 -20.34 -15.40 3.34
CA LYS A 45 -19.30 -15.30 2.30
C LYS A 45 -18.01 -15.98 2.70
N PHE A 46 -17.64 -15.94 3.98
CA PHE A 46 -16.50 -16.68 4.50
C PHE A 46 -16.68 -18.19 4.33
N MET A 47 -17.84 -18.72 4.72
CA MET A 47 -18.15 -20.15 4.52
C MET A 47 -18.22 -20.50 3.03
N GLN A 48 -18.74 -19.62 2.18
CA GLN A 48 -18.74 -19.80 0.72
C GLN A 48 -17.31 -19.91 0.16
N ILE A 49 -16.38 -19.05 0.61
CA ILE A 49 -14.98 -19.12 0.21
C ILE A 49 -14.33 -20.44 0.67
N LEU A 50 -14.53 -20.84 1.93
CA LEU A 50 -13.97 -22.09 2.45
C LEU A 50 -14.44 -23.32 1.66
N ARG A 51 -15.72 -23.37 1.31
CA ARG A 51 -16.30 -24.45 0.49
C ARG A 51 -15.77 -24.48 -0.95
N ALA A 52 -15.26 -23.36 -1.46
CA ALA A 52 -14.69 -23.27 -2.80
C ALA A 52 -13.25 -23.79 -2.89
N PHE A 53 -12.60 -24.09 -1.76
CA PHE A 53 -11.30 -24.74 -1.72
C PHE A 53 -11.41 -26.27 -1.84
N ASP A 54 -10.37 -26.89 -2.36
CA ASP A 54 -10.17 -28.33 -2.24
C ASP A 54 -9.95 -28.69 -0.75
N ARG A 55 -10.81 -29.54 -0.20
CA ARG A 55 -10.79 -29.95 1.21
C ARG A 55 -9.45 -30.54 1.63
N SER A 56 -8.76 -31.21 0.71
CA SER A 56 -7.45 -31.81 0.99
C SER A 56 -6.37 -30.77 1.33
N LEU A 57 -6.55 -29.51 0.90
CA LEU A 57 -5.63 -28.40 1.15
C LEU A 57 -5.90 -27.71 2.48
N LEU A 58 -7.16 -27.69 2.94
CA LEU A 58 -7.58 -27.01 4.17
C LEU A 58 -6.98 -27.62 5.44
N LYS A 59 -6.44 -28.85 5.36
CA LYS A 59 -5.73 -29.50 6.48
C LYS A 59 -4.53 -28.69 6.99
N ASN A 60 -3.98 -27.82 6.15
CA ASN A 60 -2.85 -26.96 6.52
C ASN A 60 -3.27 -25.72 7.31
N GLY A 61 -4.58 -25.45 7.44
CA GLY A 61 -5.10 -24.21 8.00
C GLY A 61 -5.29 -23.11 6.95
N VAL A 62 -5.76 -21.96 7.40
CA VAL A 62 -5.99 -20.78 6.55
C VAL A 62 -5.47 -19.51 7.19
N GLU A 63 -5.02 -18.58 6.35
CA GLU A 63 -4.75 -17.19 6.69
C GLU A 63 -5.90 -16.33 6.16
N ILE A 64 -6.36 -15.38 6.97
CA ILE A 64 -7.47 -14.49 6.63
C ILE A 64 -6.95 -13.06 6.59
N SER A 65 -7.12 -12.39 5.46
CA SER A 65 -6.84 -10.97 5.29
C SER A 65 -8.11 -10.21 4.91
N ILE A 66 -8.31 -9.05 5.51
CA ILE A 66 -9.48 -8.21 5.30
C ILE A 66 -9.01 -6.83 4.86
N TYR A 67 -9.36 -6.43 3.65
CA TYR A 67 -9.18 -5.08 3.16
C TYR A 67 -10.50 -4.34 3.34
N GLY A 68 -10.55 -3.41 4.30
CA GLY A 68 -11.81 -2.77 4.65
C GLY A 68 -11.89 -1.30 4.24
N GLY A 69 -13.11 -0.79 4.17
CA GLY A 69 -13.36 0.56 3.69
C GLY A 69 -13.00 0.70 2.23
N ILE A 70 -13.56 -0.16 1.37
CA ILE A 70 -13.26 -0.13 -0.07
C ILE A 70 -13.93 1.08 -0.72
N PHE A 71 -13.15 1.82 -1.51
CA PHE A 71 -13.61 2.99 -2.25
C PHE A 71 -12.98 3.04 -3.63
N GLU A 72 -13.65 3.75 -4.55
CA GLU A 72 -13.13 4.03 -5.88
C GLU A 72 -12.16 5.22 -5.79
N THR A 73 -11.00 5.14 -6.46
CA THR A 73 -9.94 6.17 -6.37
C THR A 73 -10.38 7.54 -6.91
N ASP A 74 -11.38 7.61 -7.78
CA ASP A 74 -11.97 8.85 -8.29
C ASP A 74 -12.59 9.71 -7.17
N LEU A 75 -13.09 9.09 -6.09
CA LEU A 75 -13.64 9.80 -4.93
C LEU A 75 -12.57 10.65 -4.23
N LEU A 76 -11.31 10.23 -4.28
CA LEU A 76 -10.18 10.99 -3.75
C LEU A 76 -9.93 12.24 -4.61
N ALA A 77 -9.86 12.08 -5.93
CA ALA A 77 -9.72 13.21 -6.85
C ALA A 77 -10.87 14.22 -6.70
N LEU A 78 -12.12 13.74 -6.65
CA LEU A 78 -13.30 14.60 -6.45
C LEU A 78 -13.24 15.37 -5.12
N ALA A 79 -12.77 14.74 -4.06
CA ALA A 79 -12.65 15.38 -2.75
C ALA A 79 -11.54 16.44 -2.73
N ILE A 80 -10.40 16.20 -3.37
CA ILE A 80 -9.31 17.19 -3.53
C ILE A 80 -9.80 18.40 -4.32
N SER A 81 -10.47 18.18 -5.46
CA SER A 81 -10.96 19.26 -6.32
C SER A 81 -11.96 20.18 -5.60
N LYS A 82 -12.87 19.60 -4.79
CA LYS A 82 -13.80 20.37 -3.94
C LYS A 82 -13.05 21.27 -2.94
N LEU A 83 -12.00 20.74 -2.33
CA LEU A 83 -11.22 21.46 -1.31
C LEU A 83 -10.36 22.57 -1.93
N ALA A 84 -9.87 22.38 -3.15
CA ALA A 84 -9.16 23.40 -3.92
C ALA A 84 -10.08 24.56 -4.41
N LYS A 85 -11.39 24.51 -4.14
CA LYS A 85 -12.41 25.49 -4.60
C LYS A 85 -12.39 25.73 -6.12
N VAL A 86 -11.89 24.78 -6.89
CA VAL A 86 -11.87 24.95 -8.34
C VAL A 86 -13.26 24.59 -8.86
N LYS A 87 -13.86 25.50 -9.64
CA LYS A 87 -15.12 25.25 -10.35
C LYS A 87 -14.85 24.27 -11.49
N PHE A 88 -14.76 22.99 -11.18
CA PHE A 88 -14.81 21.94 -12.17
C PHE A 88 -16.14 21.24 -12.04
N GLU A 89 -16.88 21.15 -13.15
CA GLU A 89 -18.08 20.32 -13.22
C GLU A 89 -17.66 18.87 -13.01
N LYS A 90 -18.39 18.14 -12.16
CA LYS A 90 -18.06 16.76 -11.77
C LYS A 90 -17.86 15.86 -12.99
N GLU A 91 -18.58 16.11 -14.08
CA GLU A 91 -18.43 15.40 -15.34
C GLU A 91 -17.06 15.61 -16.00
N GLN A 92 -16.48 16.83 -15.99
CA GLN A 92 -15.18 17.11 -16.61
C GLN A 92 -14.02 16.35 -15.96
N ILE A 93 -13.96 16.29 -14.62
CA ILE A 93 -12.92 15.53 -13.90
C ILE A 93 -13.02 14.05 -14.23
N LEU A 94 -14.24 13.51 -14.26
CA LEU A 94 -14.45 12.11 -14.56
C LEU A 94 -14.07 11.79 -16.00
N ASP A 95 -14.41 12.67 -16.96
CA ASP A 95 -14.09 12.45 -18.37
C ASP A 95 -12.59 12.61 -18.66
N GLU A 96 -11.89 13.55 -18.01
CA GLU A 96 -10.42 13.66 -18.07
C GLU A 96 -9.74 12.42 -17.46
N LEU A 97 -10.12 12.01 -16.23
CA LEU A 97 -9.59 10.81 -15.59
C LEU A 97 -9.89 9.52 -16.39
N ARG A 98 -11.06 9.44 -17.02
CA ARG A 98 -11.47 8.31 -17.88
C ARG A 98 -10.72 8.30 -19.22
N SER A 99 -10.36 9.46 -19.75
CA SER A 99 -9.69 9.58 -21.05
C SER A 99 -8.26 9.05 -21.04
N GLU A 100 -7.59 9.02 -19.88
CA GLU A 100 -6.23 8.50 -19.69
C GLU A 100 -6.13 6.97 -19.53
N GLN A 101 -7.18 6.20 -19.88
CA GLN A 101 -7.20 4.73 -19.76
C GLN A 101 -6.92 4.18 -18.34
N THR A 102 -7.13 4.96 -17.28
CA THR A 102 -7.11 4.40 -15.93
C THR A 102 -8.41 3.66 -15.71
N SER A 103 -8.38 2.32 -15.77
CA SER A 103 -9.47 1.52 -15.21
C SER A 103 -9.66 1.98 -13.76
N PHE A 104 -10.86 2.38 -13.36
CA PHE A 104 -11.16 2.75 -11.98
C PHE A 104 -10.62 1.67 -11.04
N GLU A 105 -9.58 2.01 -10.30
CA GLU A 105 -8.99 1.10 -9.33
C GLU A 105 -9.71 1.28 -8.00
N LYS A 106 -10.05 0.16 -7.37
CA LYS A 106 -10.51 0.17 -5.99
C LYS A 106 -9.32 0.35 -5.08
N ALA A 107 -9.50 1.07 -3.98
CA ALA A 107 -8.53 1.20 -2.90
C ALA A 107 -9.18 0.84 -1.57
N PHE A 108 -8.38 0.71 -0.51
CA PHE A 108 -8.85 0.34 0.82
C PHE A 108 -8.40 1.34 1.90
N CYS A 109 -9.13 1.36 3.02
CA CYS A 109 -8.83 2.20 4.17
C CYS A 109 -7.98 1.50 5.23
N TYR A 110 -7.95 0.18 5.23
CA TYR A 110 -7.05 -0.63 6.07
C TYR A 110 -6.93 -2.06 5.53
N LYS A 111 -5.82 -2.75 5.86
CA LYS A 111 -5.64 -4.19 5.72
C LYS A 111 -5.46 -4.77 7.13
N LEU A 112 -6.26 -5.76 7.48
CA LEU A 112 -6.17 -6.52 8.72
C LEU A 112 -5.85 -7.97 8.37
N LYS A 113 -4.69 -8.47 8.81
CA LYS A 113 -4.33 -9.89 8.76
C LYS A 113 -4.63 -10.52 10.10
N LEU A 114 -5.47 -11.55 10.09
CA LEU A 114 -5.85 -12.28 11.29
C LEU A 114 -4.85 -13.40 11.57
N SER A 115 -4.26 -13.32 12.75
CA SER A 115 -3.35 -14.29 13.35
C SER A 115 -4.01 -14.78 14.64
N GLY A 116 -4.45 -16.03 14.68
CA GLY A 116 -5.14 -16.58 15.85
C GLY A 116 -5.84 -17.89 15.55
N ASP A 117 -6.52 -18.42 16.57
CA ASP A 117 -7.17 -19.73 16.46
C ASP A 117 -8.56 -19.58 15.87
N LEU A 118 -8.79 -20.26 14.75
CA LEU A 118 -10.10 -20.38 14.11
C LEU A 118 -10.71 -21.74 14.43
N VAL A 119 -11.90 -21.74 15.04
CA VAL A 119 -12.67 -22.94 15.34
C VAL A 119 -14.10 -22.81 14.82
N PHE A 120 -14.72 -23.93 14.47
CA PHE A 120 -16.08 -23.99 13.96
C PHE A 120 -16.98 -24.62 15.01
N CYS A 121 -18.10 -24.00 15.32
CA CYS A 121 -19.02 -24.47 16.35
C CYS A 121 -20.33 -24.97 15.74
N LYS A 122 -20.83 -26.11 16.25
CA LYS A 122 -22.16 -26.67 15.99
C LYS A 122 -22.65 -27.37 17.26
N ASN A 123 -23.86 -27.05 17.71
CA ASN A 123 -24.49 -27.66 18.90
C ASN A 123 -23.53 -27.71 20.12
N GLU A 124 -22.92 -26.57 20.47
CA GLU A 124 -21.96 -26.43 21.58
C GLU A 124 -20.62 -27.18 21.43
N GLN A 125 -20.45 -27.98 20.39
CA GLN A 125 -19.19 -28.64 20.06
C GLN A 125 -18.32 -27.74 19.18
N SER A 126 -17.01 -27.74 19.42
CA SER A 126 -16.01 -26.99 18.64
C SER A 126 -15.14 -27.95 17.81
N PHE A 127 -14.93 -27.60 16.56
CA PHE A 127 -14.15 -28.36 15.57
C PHE A 127 -13.02 -27.49 15.02
N ALA A 128 -11.84 -28.07 14.83
CA ALA A 128 -10.80 -27.44 14.03
C ALA A 128 -11.20 -27.48 12.54
N LEU A 129 -10.64 -26.59 11.71
CA LEU A 129 -10.95 -26.53 10.27
C LEU A 129 -10.81 -27.89 9.57
N LYS A 130 -9.75 -28.64 9.90
CA LYS A 130 -9.47 -29.96 9.31
C LYS A 130 -10.50 -31.04 9.67
N ASP A 131 -11.21 -30.87 10.78
CA ASP A 131 -12.16 -31.83 11.34
C ASP A 131 -13.62 -31.37 11.10
N ALA A 132 -13.82 -30.14 10.64
CA ALA A 132 -15.12 -29.55 10.42
C ALA A 132 -15.72 -30.01 9.09
N ASN A 133 -16.96 -30.53 9.13
CA ASN A 133 -17.73 -30.79 7.92
C ASN A 133 -18.34 -29.47 7.41
N LEU A 134 -17.70 -28.84 6.41
CA LEU A 134 -18.12 -27.53 5.89
C LEU A 134 -19.52 -27.52 5.25
N ASP A 135 -20.12 -28.67 4.96
CA ASP A 135 -21.51 -28.78 4.47
C ASP A 135 -22.55 -28.60 5.58
N ASP A 136 -22.14 -28.71 6.84
CA ASP A 136 -22.99 -28.44 7.99
C ASP A 136 -23.20 -26.93 8.21
N GLU A 137 -24.26 -26.60 8.96
CA GLU A 137 -24.44 -25.26 9.54
C GLU A 137 -23.44 -25.04 10.69
N LEU A 138 -22.29 -24.45 10.34
CA LEU A 138 -21.21 -24.13 11.28
C LEU A 138 -21.12 -22.63 11.51
N SER A 139 -20.83 -22.24 12.75
CA SER A 139 -20.50 -20.86 13.10
C SER A 139 -18.99 -20.71 13.33
N PRO A 140 -18.28 -19.84 12.59
CA PRO A 140 -16.86 -19.61 12.82
C PRO A 140 -16.64 -18.72 14.06
N PHE A 141 -15.77 -19.17 14.94
CA PHE A 141 -15.29 -18.46 16.11
C PHE A 141 -13.78 -18.24 16.01
N PHE A 142 -13.36 -17.07 16.44
CA PHE A 142 -11.98 -16.64 16.38
C PHE A 142 -11.51 -16.21 17.77
N THR A 143 -10.32 -16.66 18.14
CA THR A 143 -9.60 -16.16 19.31
C THR A 143 -8.41 -15.35 18.80
N PRO A 144 -8.45 -14.01 18.93
CA PRO A 144 -7.39 -13.13 18.43
C PRO A 144 -6.06 -13.40 19.14
N ASN A 145 -4.96 -13.44 18.39
CA ASN A 145 -3.62 -13.38 18.96
C ASN A 145 -3.07 -11.95 18.90
N SER A 146 -2.06 -11.65 19.71
CA SER A 146 -1.36 -10.36 19.70
C SER A 146 -0.63 -10.07 18.37
N SER A 147 -0.47 -11.08 17.52
CA SER A 147 0.20 -11.01 16.22
C SER A 147 -0.72 -10.60 15.05
N ASN A 148 -1.93 -10.08 15.31
CA ASN A 148 -2.75 -9.50 14.25
C ASN A 148 -2.02 -8.30 13.64
N GLU A 149 -1.85 -8.31 12.31
CA GLU A 149 -1.17 -7.21 11.62
C GLU A 149 -2.21 -6.25 11.07
N LEU A 150 -2.13 -4.99 11.50
CA LEU A 150 -2.95 -3.91 10.99
C LEU A 150 -2.09 -2.94 10.19
N PHE A 151 -2.48 -2.73 8.94
CA PHE A 151 -1.93 -1.71 8.05
C PHE A 151 -3.01 -0.69 7.70
N ILE A 152 -2.67 0.60 7.81
CA ILE A 152 -3.56 1.71 7.48
C ILE A 152 -2.84 2.55 6.40
N PRO A 153 -3.44 2.70 5.20
CA PRO A 153 -2.97 3.65 4.20
C PRO A 153 -3.01 5.10 4.71
N THR A 154 -2.05 5.93 4.31
CA THR A 154 -2.04 7.37 4.65
C THR A 154 -3.17 8.13 3.97
N ALA A 155 -3.57 7.76 2.75
CA ALA A 155 -4.52 8.52 1.95
C ALA A 155 -5.89 8.76 2.64
N PRO A 156 -6.59 7.74 3.18
CA PRO A 156 -7.83 7.96 3.93
C PRO A 156 -7.67 8.92 5.12
N TRP A 157 -6.55 8.83 5.84
CA TRP A 157 -6.25 9.68 7.00
C TRP A 157 -5.91 11.13 6.59
N ALA A 158 -5.11 11.29 5.55
CA ALA A 158 -4.66 12.57 5.03
C ALA A 158 -5.84 13.37 4.44
N MET A 159 -6.77 12.68 3.78
CA MET A 159 -7.90 13.30 3.10
C MET A 159 -8.83 14.09 4.02
N VAL A 160 -9.14 13.58 5.21
CA VAL A 160 -9.96 14.31 6.19
C VAL A 160 -9.20 15.48 6.84
N ARG A 161 -7.88 15.52 6.66
CA ARG A 161 -6.98 16.52 7.21
C ARG A 161 -6.38 17.42 6.15
N LEU A 162 -6.84 17.35 4.89
CA LEU A 162 -6.21 18.04 3.75
C LEU A 162 -5.97 19.54 4.00
N ASN A 163 -6.94 20.23 4.61
CA ASN A 163 -6.84 21.66 4.92
C ASN A 163 -5.82 22.01 6.01
N ARG A 164 -5.44 21.02 6.85
CA ARG A 164 -4.48 21.15 7.95
C ARG A 164 -3.24 20.27 7.75
N LEU A 165 -3.06 19.67 6.56
CA LEU A 165 -1.95 18.73 6.32
C LEU A 165 -0.58 19.38 6.56
N LYS A 166 -0.47 20.70 6.41
CA LYS A 166 0.74 21.47 6.72
C LYS A 166 1.07 21.56 8.21
N GLU A 167 0.10 21.28 9.08
CA GLU A 167 0.18 21.40 10.54
C GLU A 167 0.40 20.05 11.22
N ILE A 168 0.34 18.95 10.47
CA ILE A 168 0.46 17.58 10.98
C ILE A 168 1.63 16.86 10.32
N SER A 169 2.25 15.97 11.08
CA SER A 169 3.45 15.23 10.69
C SER A 169 3.16 13.74 10.46
N GLN A 170 4.08 13.05 9.81
CA GLN A 170 4.06 11.59 9.70
C GLN A 170 4.04 10.92 11.09
N ASN A 171 4.67 11.56 12.08
CA ASN A 171 4.65 11.07 13.45
C ASN A 171 3.24 11.14 14.08
N ASP A 172 2.43 12.12 13.71
CA ASP A 172 1.04 12.21 14.19
C ASP A 172 0.18 11.09 13.60
N PHE A 173 0.38 10.78 12.31
CA PHE A 173 -0.22 9.60 11.69
C PHE A 173 0.19 8.30 12.38
N ASN A 174 1.49 8.11 12.64
CA ASN A 174 2.00 6.91 13.30
C ASN A 174 1.40 6.75 14.71
N LYS A 175 1.32 7.83 15.49
CA LYS A 175 0.68 7.81 16.82
C LYS A 175 -0.80 7.43 16.74
N GLU A 176 -1.52 7.94 15.75
CA GLU A 176 -2.93 7.60 15.56
C GLU A 176 -3.10 6.11 15.19
N CYS A 177 -2.20 5.57 14.37
CA CYS A 177 -2.17 4.14 14.06
C CYS A 177 -1.94 3.28 15.31
N GLU A 178 -0.98 3.65 16.17
CA GLU A 178 -0.73 2.94 17.43
C GLU A 178 -1.93 3.03 18.38
N HIS A 179 -2.56 4.21 18.50
CA HIS A 179 -3.78 4.36 19.31
C HIS A 179 -4.94 3.49 18.81
N ILE A 180 -5.10 3.36 17.49
CA ILE A 180 -6.10 2.46 16.90
C ILE A 180 -5.78 1.00 17.23
N LYS A 181 -4.50 0.59 17.13
CA LYS A 181 -4.06 -0.77 17.51
C LYS A 181 -4.37 -1.07 18.97
N ASP A 182 -4.08 -0.14 19.88
CA ASP A 182 -4.36 -0.28 21.31
C ASP A 182 -5.84 -0.53 21.56
N LYS A 183 -6.72 0.24 20.91
CA LYS A 183 -8.18 0.03 21.03
C LYS A 183 -8.65 -1.31 20.49
N ILE A 184 -8.11 -1.78 19.36
CA ILE A 184 -8.45 -3.09 18.80
C ILE A 184 -7.96 -4.23 19.70
N SER A 185 -6.82 -4.04 20.37
CA SER A 185 -6.16 -5.05 21.20
C SER A 185 -6.97 -5.50 22.44
N ILE A 186 -8.03 -4.76 22.80
CA ILE A 186 -8.91 -5.12 23.93
C ILE A 186 -9.70 -6.40 23.64
N HIS A 187 -9.92 -6.72 22.36
CA HIS A 187 -10.62 -7.92 21.93
C HIS A 187 -9.68 -9.13 21.95
N LYS A 188 -9.61 -9.83 23.09
CA LYS A 188 -8.76 -11.03 23.27
C LYS A 188 -9.55 -12.32 23.47
N GLU A 189 -10.83 -12.21 23.81
CA GLU A 189 -11.68 -13.36 24.10
C GLU A 189 -12.18 -14.03 22.81
N LYS A 190 -12.42 -15.34 22.90
CA LYS A 190 -13.05 -16.12 21.83
C LYS A 190 -14.43 -15.54 21.52
N MET A 191 -14.65 -15.13 20.29
CA MET A 191 -15.94 -14.62 19.84
C MET A 191 -16.23 -15.04 18.41
N ARG A 192 -17.47 -14.80 17.95
CA ARG A 192 -17.85 -15.08 16.56
C ARG A 192 -16.99 -14.23 15.62
N LEU A 193 -16.44 -14.84 14.57
CA LEU A 193 -15.49 -14.17 13.68
C LEU A 193 -16.08 -12.90 13.05
N SER A 194 -17.33 -12.96 12.56
CA SER A 194 -18.04 -11.78 12.04
C SER A 194 -18.19 -10.65 13.07
N TYR A 195 -18.39 -10.97 14.35
CA TYR A 195 -18.49 -9.96 15.41
C TYR A 195 -17.15 -9.27 15.65
N TYR A 196 -16.06 -10.04 15.67
CA TYR A 196 -14.71 -9.48 15.76
C TYR A 196 -14.43 -8.53 14.60
N VAL A 197 -14.66 -8.99 13.36
CA VAL A 197 -14.43 -8.19 12.15
C VAL A 197 -15.26 -6.91 12.14
N LYS A 198 -16.54 -7.00 12.54
CA LYS A 198 -17.42 -5.83 12.64
C LYS A 198 -16.95 -4.85 13.71
N ALA A 199 -16.55 -5.33 14.89
CA ALA A 199 -16.04 -4.46 15.95
C ALA A 199 -14.79 -3.69 15.52
N VAL A 200 -13.84 -4.38 14.88
CA VAL A 200 -12.61 -3.76 14.35
C VAL A 200 -12.94 -2.75 13.25
N HIS A 201 -13.85 -3.09 12.33
CA HIS A 201 -14.26 -2.18 11.27
C HIS A 201 -14.87 -0.88 11.82
N GLU A 202 -15.78 -0.98 12.79
CA GLU A 202 -16.40 0.19 13.40
C GLU A 202 -15.39 1.07 14.16
N GLU A 203 -14.42 0.47 14.85
CA GLU A 203 -13.36 1.23 15.52
C GLU A 203 -12.48 1.98 14.52
N LEU A 204 -12.11 1.34 13.40
CA LEU A 204 -11.35 1.97 12.32
C LEU A 204 -12.14 3.08 11.63
N LYS A 205 -13.42 2.84 11.32
CA LYS A 205 -14.31 3.84 10.72
C LYS A 205 -14.48 5.06 11.62
N SER A 206 -14.70 4.84 12.92
CA SER A 206 -14.81 5.89 13.95
C SER A 206 -13.51 6.68 14.15
N SER A 207 -12.36 5.99 14.14
CA SER A 207 -11.06 6.63 14.37
C SER A 207 -10.55 7.38 13.13
N LEU A 208 -10.64 6.79 11.93
CA LEU A 208 -10.19 7.43 10.69
C LEU A 208 -11.09 8.60 10.26
N LYS A 209 -12.39 8.55 10.59
CA LYS A 209 -13.40 9.59 10.29
C LYS A 209 -13.51 9.96 8.82
N THR A 210 -13.06 9.08 7.94
CA THR A 210 -13.01 9.30 6.49
C THR A 210 -14.28 8.82 5.83
N PRO A 211 -14.86 9.59 4.88
CA PRO A 211 -16.04 9.16 4.14
C PRO A 211 -15.76 7.96 3.22
N PHE A 212 -14.49 7.57 3.06
CA PHE A 212 -14.07 6.44 2.24
C PHE A 212 -14.17 5.09 2.97
N CYS A 213 -14.23 5.09 4.31
CA CYS A 213 -14.34 3.86 5.08
C CYS A 213 -15.80 3.36 5.08
N LYS A 214 -16.22 2.79 3.94
CA LYS A 214 -17.53 2.19 3.71
C LYS A 214 -17.61 0.76 4.27
N ASP A 215 -18.83 0.24 4.39
CA ASP A 215 -19.11 -1.11 4.91
C ASP A 215 -18.73 -2.23 3.92
N MET A 216 -18.33 -1.85 2.72
CA MET A 216 -17.77 -2.74 1.72
C MET A 216 -16.34 -3.13 2.08
N ILE A 217 -16.09 -4.44 2.13
CA ILE A 217 -14.77 -5.02 2.41
C ILE A 217 -14.40 -6.04 1.34
N ARG A 218 -13.12 -6.39 1.28
CA ARG A 218 -12.63 -7.57 0.59
C ARG A 218 -12.11 -8.55 1.61
N LEU A 219 -12.68 -9.73 1.57
CA LEU A 219 -12.21 -10.89 2.29
C LEU A 219 -11.29 -11.68 1.38
N GLU A 220 -10.09 -11.94 1.86
CA GLU A 220 -9.13 -12.83 1.26
C GLU A 220 -8.82 -13.98 2.22
N VAL A 221 -8.96 -15.20 1.73
CA VAL A 221 -8.60 -16.41 2.46
C VAL A 221 -7.54 -17.13 1.65
N ARG A 222 -6.48 -17.53 2.34
CA ARG A 222 -5.34 -18.22 1.76
C ARG A 222 -5.10 -19.52 2.54
N ILE A 223 -4.76 -20.60 1.84
CA ILE A 223 -4.29 -21.83 2.49
C ILE A 223 -2.92 -21.56 3.11
N ALA A 224 -2.76 -21.85 4.40
CA ALA A 224 -1.48 -21.69 5.06
C ALA A 224 -0.45 -22.65 4.44
N ASP A 225 0.71 -22.11 4.08
CA ASP A 225 1.84 -22.90 3.55
C ASP A 225 3.09 -22.51 4.34
N PRO A 226 3.64 -23.41 5.18
CA PRO A 226 4.81 -23.10 5.99
C PRO A 226 6.07 -22.78 5.16
N ASN A 227 6.09 -23.17 3.88
CA ASN A 227 7.19 -22.85 2.96
C ASN A 227 7.00 -21.51 2.24
N PHE A 228 5.80 -20.96 2.27
CA PHE A 228 5.51 -19.67 1.66
C PHE A 228 5.67 -18.57 2.69
N LYS A 229 6.76 -17.80 2.57
CA LYS A 229 6.91 -16.55 3.31
C LYS A 229 6.31 -15.43 2.49
N ASP A 230 5.09 -15.03 2.85
CA ASP A 230 4.50 -13.83 2.27
C ASP A 230 5.20 -12.62 2.87
N THR A 231 6.05 -11.95 2.08
CA THR A 231 6.67 -10.67 2.44
C THR A 231 5.81 -9.51 1.94
N ASP A 232 4.50 -9.62 2.10
CA ASP A 232 3.52 -8.61 1.66
C ASP A 232 3.44 -7.44 2.65
N ALA A 233 4.63 -6.95 3.05
CA ALA A 233 4.79 -5.79 3.90
C ALA A 233 4.38 -4.55 3.10
N LEU A 234 3.14 -4.12 3.31
CA LEU A 234 2.64 -2.91 2.70
C LEU A 234 3.31 -1.69 3.35
N LEU A 235 3.79 -0.79 2.51
CA LEU A 235 4.38 0.48 2.93
C LEU A 235 3.55 1.63 2.37
N ASN A 236 3.42 2.69 3.18
CA ASN A 236 2.73 3.90 2.75
C ASN A 236 3.54 4.64 1.69
N SER A 237 4.81 4.92 1.96
CA SER A 237 5.75 5.48 1.00
C SER A 237 7.18 5.33 1.54
N PHE A 238 8.14 5.17 0.64
CA PHE A 238 9.57 5.22 0.96
C PHE A 238 10.09 6.67 1.11
N PHE A 239 9.36 7.66 0.58
CA PHE A 239 9.89 9.02 0.37
C PHE A 239 9.39 10.05 1.39
N ILE A 240 8.38 9.74 2.20
CA ILE A 240 7.77 10.73 3.11
C ILE A 240 8.81 11.34 4.05
N ASP A 241 9.65 10.53 4.68
CA ASP A 241 10.66 11.02 5.63
C ASP A 241 11.77 11.82 4.93
N ASP A 242 12.21 11.38 3.76
CA ASP A 242 13.22 12.07 2.95
C ASP A 242 12.72 13.44 2.47
N ILE A 243 11.47 13.52 1.99
CA ILE A 243 10.87 14.78 1.56
C ILE A 243 10.70 15.73 2.76
N ASN A 244 10.27 15.23 3.92
CA ASN A 244 10.19 16.01 5.15
C ASN A 244 11.55 16.59 5.57
N LEU A 245 12.62 15.80 5.46
CA LEU A 245 13.98 16.24 5.76
C LEU A 245 14.40 17.37 4.81
N LEU A 246 14.16 17.21 3.50
CA LEU A 246 14.47 18.23 2.51
C LEU A 246 13.67 19.52 2.73
N ILE A 247 12.38 19.44 3.07
CA ILE A 247 11.57 20.62 3.38
C ILE A 247 12.24 21.43 4.50
N LYS A 248 12.60 20.79 5.62
CA LYS A 248 13.30 21.45 6.74
C LYS A 248 14.64 22.05 6.32
N PHE A 249 15.36 21.37 5.43
CA PHE A 249 16.64 21.82 4.91
C PHE A 249 16.51 23.11 4.10
N TYR A 250 15.53 23.18 3.19
CA TYR A 250 15.25 24.37 2.39
C TYR A 250 14.62 25.51 3.19
N GLU A 251 13.75 25.21 4.16
CA GLU A 251 13.15 26.22 5.04
C GLU A 251 14.19 26.91 5.94
N SER A 252 15.29 26.23 6.27
CA SER A 252 16.42 26.82 6.99
C SER A 252 17.37 27.63 6.09
N GLY A 253 17.01 27.87 4.82
CA GLY A 253 17.83 28.62 3.86
C GLY A 253 19.02 27.85 3.29
N ARG A 254 19.11 26.53 3.51
CA ARG A 254 20.14 25.68 2.89
C ARG A 254 19.72 25.25 1.49
N THR A 255 20.69 24.95 0.64
CA THR A 255 20.49 24.51 -0.75
C THR A 255 21.24 23.21 -1.02
N HIS A 256 20.71 22.39 -1.91
CA HIS A 256 21.32 21.11 -2.28
C HIS A 256 21.32 20.99 -3.80
N GLU A 257 22.51 20.94 -4.40
CA GLU A 257 22.67 21.09 -5.85
C GLU A 257 21.83 20.11 -6.67
N LEU A 258 21.84 18.81 -6.33
CA LEU A 258 21.07 17.82 -7.08
C LEU A 258 19.56 17.99 -6.93
N THR A 259 19.11 18.40 -5.74
CA THR A 259 17.69 18.66 -5.49
C THR A 259 17.26 19.97 -6.16
N ASP A 260 18.15 20.97 -6.18
CA ASP A 260 17.94 22.21 -6.91
C ASP A 260 17.81 21.96 -8.40
N GLN A 261 18.68 21.13 -8.98
CA GLN A 261 18.60 20.70 -10.39
C GLN A 261 17.31 19.94 -10.68
N PHE A 262 16.91 19.02 -9.80
CA PHE A 262 15.67 18.24 -9.97
C PHE A 262 14.41 19.13 -9.93
N LEU A 263 14.41 20.17 -9.08
CA LEU A 263 13.27 21.08 -8.89
C LEU A 263 13.28 22.27 -9.86
N ASP A 264 14.32 22.43 -10.68
CA ASP A 264 14.44 23.55 -11.61
C ASP A 264 13.67 23.29 -12.92
N GLU A 265 12.44 23.81 -12.97
CA GLU A 265 11.54 23.74 -14.13
C GLU A 265 12.12 24.42 -15.39
N GLY A 266 13.10 25.34 -15.23
CA GLY A 266 13.70 26.12 -16.31
C GLY A 266 15.03 25.59 -16.83
N SER A 267 15.58 24.52 -16.25
CA SER A 267 16.84 23.98 -16.74
C SER A 267 16.61 23.28 -18.08
N GLU A 268 17.21 23.81 -19.15
CA GLU A 268 17.28 23.16 -20.47
C GLU A 268 17.98 21.80 -20.45
N ASN A 269 18.48 21.36 -19.29
CA ASN A 269 18.79 19.97 -19.00
C ASN A 269 17.49 19.15 -18.90
N LYS A 270 16.73 19.08 -20.00
CA LYS A 270 16.14 17.82 -20.42
C LYS A 270 17.26 16.81 -20.28
N PHE A 271 17.23 15.96 -19.24
CA PHE A 271 18.20 14.88 -19.07
C PHE A 271 18.52 14.35 -20.46
N GLU A 272 19.73 14.61 -20.97
CA GLU A 272 20.09 14.18 -22.32
C GLU A 272 19.94 12.67 -22.29
N ARG A 273 18.83 12.19 -22.83
CA ARG A 273 18.54 10.76 -22.88
C ARG A 273 19.57 10.21 -23.83
N LEU A 274 20.61 9.59 -23.26
CA LEU A 274 21.61 8.87 -24.02
C LEU A 274 20.89 7.75 -24.77
N ASP A 275 20.74 7.90 -26.09
CA ASP A 275 20.30 6.80 -26.93
C ASP A 275 21.44 5.78 -26.99
N VAL A 276 21.30 4.71 -26.22
CA VAL A 276 22.30 3.64 -26.11
C VAL A 276 22.43 2.81 -27.40
N ARG A 277 21.53 3.01 -28.37
CA ARG A 277 21.61 2.42 -29.72
C ARG A 277 22.54 3.19 -30.63
N ASP A 278 22.81 4.47 -30.33
CA ASP A 278 23.76 5.29 -31.07
C ASP A 278 25.19 4.87 -30.73
N GLU A 279 25.97 4.49 -31.75
CA GLU A 279 27.37 4.08 -31.60
C GLU A 279 28.25 5.17 -30.99
N LEU A 280 27.92 6.45 -31.19
CA LEU A 280 28.63 7.57 -30.60
C LEU A 280 28.47 7.61 -29.08
N ASN A 281 27.32 7.15 -28.57
CA ASN A 281 27.00 7.11 -27.15
C ASN A 281 27.54 5.85 -26.44
N GLN A 282 27.88 4.79 -27.19
CA GLN A 282 28.38 3.54 -26.61
C GLN A 282 29.66 3.72 -25.77
N ARG A 283 30.52 4.70 -26.11
CA ARG A 283 31.70 5.02 -25.28
C ARG A 283 31.33 5.61 -23.93
N ALA A 284 30.37 6.54 -23.90
CA ALA A 284 29.86 7.12 -22.66
C ALA A 284 29.22 6.04 -21.78
N VAL A 285 28.42 5.16 -22.40
CA VAL A 285 27.78 4.00 -21.74
C VAL A 285 28.83 3.05 -21.14
N ARG A 286 29.86 2.65 -21.90
CA ARG A 286 30.96 1.80 -21.40
C ARG A 286 31.69 2.41 -20.20
N GLY A 287 31.79 3.74 -20.13
CA GLY A 287 32.38 4.45 -19.00
C GLY A 287 31.66 4.19 -17.67
N PHE A 288 30.36 3.89 -17.69
CA PHE A 288 29.59 3.55 -16.50
C PHE A 288 29.87 2.13 -15.98
N PHE A 289 30.34 1.21 -16.81
CA PHE A 289 30.55 -0.20 -16.44
C PHE A 289 31.99 -0.55 -16.07
N LYS A 290 32.77 0.41 -15.56
CA LYS A 290 34.11 0.11 -15.05
C LYS A 290 34.03 -0.88 -13.88
N ALA A 291 34.93 -1.86 -13.85
CA ALA A 291 34.96 -2.90 -12.82
C ALA A 291 35.02 -2.33 -11.40
N GLU A 292 35.71 -1.21 -11.19
CA GLU A 292 35.81 -0.52 -9.91
C GLU A 292 34.49 0.11 -9.42
N ARG A 293 33.48 0.22 -10.29
CA ARG A 293 32.18 0.81 -9.99
C ARG A 293 31.10 -0.21 -9.71
N TYR A 294 31.35 -1.50 -9.93
CA TYR A 294 30.37 -2.55 -9.63
C TYR A 294 30.19 -2.70 -8.12
N PRO A 295 28.94 -2.85 -7.63
CA PRO A 295 28.67 -3.27 -6.26
C PRO A 295 29.43 -4.55 -5.97
N ARG A 296 30.06 -4.63 -4.78
CA ARG A 296 30.72 -5.86 -4.35
C ARG A 296 29.70 -6.99 -4.37
N SER A 297 30.04 -8.09 -5.05
CA SER A 297 29.19 -9.27 -5.25
C SER A 297 28.02 -9.11 -6.24
N ALA A 298 28.02 -8.09 -7.11
CA ALA A 298 27.14 -8.09 -8.27
C ALA A 298 27.54 -9.21 -9.24
N PHE A 299 26.61 -10.12 -9.56
CA PHE A 299 26.84 -11.18 -10.54
C PHE A 299 26.63 -10.65 -11.96
N ALA A 300 27.49 -11.07 -12.89
CA ALA A 300 27.24 -10.87 -14.31
C ALA A 300 25.93 -11.60 -14.68
N SER A 301 25.07 -10.92 -15.43
CA SER A 301 23.79 -11.46 -15.87
C SER A 301 23.56 -11.09 -17.33
N ASP A 302 23.01 -12.02 -18.10
CA ASP A 302 22.71 -11.82 -19.52
C ASP A 302 21.39 -11.05 -19.75
N PHE A 303 20.68 -10.69 -18.68
CA PHE A 303 19.43 -9.93 -18.78
C PHE A 303 19.71 -8.44 -19.02
N ALA A 304 19.14 -7.89 -20.09
CA ALA A 304 19.25 -6.47 -20.44
C ALA A 304 18.78 -5.51 -19.34
N LEU A 305 17.85 -5.95 -18.47
CA LEU A 305 17.39 -5.17 -17.32
C LEU A 305 18.51 -4.94 -16.29
N ASN A 306 19.41 -5.92 -16.11
CA ASN A 306 20.55 -5.76 -15.21
C ASN A 306 21.49 -4.65 -15.71
N PHE A 307 21.61 -4.50 -17.03
CA PHE A 307 22.45 -3.47 -17.64
C PHE A 307 21.93 -2.06 -17.33
N SER A 308 20.64 -1.79 -17.51
CA SER A 308 20.06 -0.47 -17.21
C SER A 308 20.07 -0.16 -15.72
N GLN A 309 19.75 -1.15 -14.87
CA GLN A 309 19.79 -1.01 -13.41
C GLN A 309 21.22 -0.75 -12.90
N GLN A 310 22.21 -1.45 -13.44
CA GLN A 310 23.61 -1.26 -13.08
C GLN A 310 24.14 0.10 -13.53
N MET A 311 23.71 0.60 -14.71
CA MET A 311 24.05 1.94 -15.16
C MET A 311 23.45 3.01 -14.23
N ALA A 312 22.20 2.83 -13.79
CA ALA A 312 21.55 3.71 -12.84
C ALA A 312 22.26 3.71 -11.48
N LEU A 313 22.54 2.52 -10.93
CA LEU A 313 23.28 2.36 -9.65
C LEU A 313 24.67 3.00 -9.69
N ASN A 314 25.41 2.82 -10.78
CA ASN A 314 26.75 3.40 -10.90
C ASN A 314 26.69 4.93 -11.00
N ASN A 315 25.69 5.48 -11.68
CA ASN A 315 25.42 6.92 -11.70
C ASN A 315 25.07 7.45 -10.31
N ILE A 316 24.24 6.74 -9.56
CA ILE A 316 23.87 7.07 -8.19
C ILE A 316 25.14 7.07 -7.32
N ILE A 317 25.90 5.98 -7.28
CA ILE A 317 27.13 5.88 -6.48
C ILE A 317 28.12 6.99 -6.84
N GLU A 318 28.27 7.33 -8.12
CA GLU A 318 29.14 8.42 -8.55
C GLU A 318 28.65 9.79 -8.06
N LYS A 319 27.35 10.08 -8.16
CA LYS A 319 26.77 11.33 -7.65
C LYS A 319 26.86 11.45 -6.12
N PHE A 320 26.82 10.33 -5.39
CA PHE A 320 26.83 10.29 -3.93
C PHE A 320 28.21 10.06 -3.29
N LYS A 321 29.26 9.88 -4.10
CA LYS A 321 30.61 9.48 -3.64
C LYS A 321 31.28 10.45 -2.65
N GLU A 322 30.87 11.71 -2.65
CA GLU A 322 31.43 12.77 -1.79
C GLU A 322 30.64 12.99 -0.49
N GLY A 323 29.67 12.12 -0.17
CA GLY A 323 28.84 12.26 1.03
C GLY A 323 27.66 13.23 0.90
N ASN A 324 27.44 13.77 -0.30
CA ASN A 324 26.31 14.65 -0.62
C ASN A 324 25.03 13.82 -0.80
N GLY A 325 24.32 13.49 0.29
CA GLY A 325 23.04 12.76 0.22
C GLY A 325 21.96 13.50 -0.61
N GLY A 326 20.94 12.80 -1.13
CA GLY A 326 19.95 13.39 -2.03
C GLY A 326 18.93 12.38 -2.56
N ILE A 327 17.90 12.86 -3.26
CA ILE A 327 16.86 11.99 -3.85
C ILE A 327 17.30 11.53 -5.23
N TYR A 328 17.16 10.23 -5.48
CA TYR A 328 17.21 9.65 -6.81
C TYR A 328 15.97 8.80 -7.03
N SER A 329 15.56 8.67 -8.28
CA SER A 329 14.54 7.72 -8.72
C SER A 329 15.15 6.91 -9.86
N VAL A 330 14.98 5.59 -9.79
CA VAL A 330 15.25 4.69 -10.91
C VAL A 330 13.89 4.36 -11.50
N ASN A 331 13.67 4.75 -12.75
CA ASN A 331 12.53 4.29 -13.55
C ASN A 331 12.99 3.08 -14.37
#